data_AF-S8CK44-F1
#
_entry.id   AF-S8CK44-F1
#
_cell.length_a   1.000
_cell.length_b   1.000
_cell.length_c   1.000
_cell.angle_alpha   90.00
_cell.angle_beta   90.00
_cell.angle_gamma   90.00
#
_symmetry.space_group_name_H-M   'P 1'
#
loop_
_entity.id
_entity.type
_entity.pdbx_description
1 polymer ?
#
loop_
_entity_poly.entity_id
_entity_poly.type
_entity_poly.pdbx_seq_one_letter_code
_entity_poly.pdbx_strand_id
1 'polypeptide(L)'
;CYRASVGETLATMDLETENRIASILLKEAAELRREAQKEGALAYLREPTVRSRPNSRFLTATVRGVQQANRVVEVNEMWRLREKQIELDNRIRESRFRRRDTTLESCRNRMNRSHEIDATTAQNEFRRIEEGNKGLRDDEVEEFLQSR
;
A
#
# COMPACT_ATOMS: atom_id res chain seq x y z
N CYS A 1 -0.06 -46.30 -15.38
CA CYS A 1 0.20 -45.27 -14.36
C CYS A 1 1.28 -44.32 -14.86
N TYR A 2 0.95 -43.03 -14.90
CA TYR A 2 1.84 -41.91 -15.23
C TYR A 2 2.87 -41.64 -14.12
N ARG A 3 4.11 -41.32 -14.52
CA ARG A 3 5.02 -40.25 -13.99
C ARG A 3 6.46 -40.64 -14.35
N ALA A 4 7.06 -40.06 -15.38
CA ALA A 4 7.68 -38.72 -15.39
C ALA A 4 8.91 -38.63 -14.46
N SER A 5 10.07 -38.98 -15.00
CA SER A 5 11.33 -38.32 -14.68
C SER A 5 11.85 -37.76 -15.99
N VAL A 6 11.39 -36.55 -16.31
CA VAL A 6 11.94 -35.72 -17.38
C VAL A 6 13.38 -35.42 -16.96
N GLY A 7 14.30 -36.27 -17.41
CA GLY A 7 15.72 -36.01 -17.33
C GLY A 7 16.00 -34.81 -18.21
N GLU A 8 15.93 -33.63 -17.60
CA GLU A 8 16.79 -32.48 -17.80
C GLU A 8 17.55 -32.49 -19.13
N THR A 9 16.82 -32.34 -20.24
CA THR A 9 17.38 -32.09 -21.56
C THR A 9 17.77 -30.61 -21.63
N LEU A 10 18.73 -30.21 -20.81
CA LEU A 10 19.63 -29.14 -21.22
C LEU A 10 20.54 -29.81 -22.24
N ALA A 11 20.20 -29.64 -23.51
CA ALA A 11 21.10 -29.98 -24.60
C ALA A 11 22.41 -29.22 -24.36
N THR A 12 23.37 -29.89 -23.74
CA THR A 12 24.78 -29.51 -23.75
C THR A 12 25.10 -29.28 -25.21
N MET A 13 25.47 -28.05 -25.58
CA MET A 13 25.89 -27.80 -26.95
C MET A 13 27.01 -28.78 -27.28
N ASP A 14 26.99 -29.28 -28.51
CA ASP A 14 28.03 -30.19 -28.97
C ASP A 14 29.39 -29.49 -28.86
N LEU A 15 30.39 -30.19 -28.29
CA LEU A 15 31.72 -29.64 -28.00
C LEU A 15 32.40 -29.08 -29.26
N GLU A 16 32.11 -29.69 -30.42
CA GLU A 16 32.57 -29.18 -31.72
C GLU A 16 31.96 -27.80 -32.03
N THR A 17 30.67 -27.61 -31.73
CA THR A 17 29.97 -26.34 -31.92
C THR A 17 30.49 -25.27 -30.97
N GLU A 18 30.76 -25.61 -29.71
CA GLU A 18 31.37 -24.71 -28.73
C GLU A 18 32.78 -24.27 -29.15
N ASN A 19 33.61 -25.21 -29.60
CA ASN A 19 34.96 -24.91 -30.08
C ASN A 19 34.94 -24.08 -31.37
N ARG A 20 33.99 -24.33 -32.27
CA ARG A 20 33.78 -23.51 -33.47
C ARG A 20 33.40 -22.08 -33.08
N ILE A 21 32.50 -21.91 -32.13
CA ILE A 21 32.12 -20.59 -31.60
C ILE A 21 33.31 -19.91 -30.93
N ALA A 22 34.07 -20.62 -30.08
CA ALA A 22 35.27 -20.09 -29.45
C ALA A 22 36.30 -19.63 -30.51
N SER A 23 36.48 -20.39 -31.59
CA SER A 23 37.39 -20.01 -32.69
C SER A 23 36.94 -18.74 -33.43
N ILE A 24 35.63 -18.57 -33.62
CA ILE A 24 35.04 -17.37 -34.24
C ILE A 24 35.27 -16.16 -33.33
N LEU A 25 34.96 -16.30 -32.04
CA LEU A 25 35.15 -15.24 -31.04
C LEU A 25 36.61 -14.81 -30.91
N LEU A 26 37.55 -15.77 -30.93
CA LEU A 26 38.99 -15.48 -30.87
C LEU A 26 39.48 -14.74 -32.11
N LYS A 27 38.98 -15.10 -33.31
CA LYS A 27 39.29 -14.39 -34.56
C LYS A 27 38.74 -12.97 -34.54
N GLU A 28 37.48 -12.80 -34.16
CA GLU A 28 36.82 -11.49 -34.08
C GLU A 28 37.49 -10.58 -33.05
N ALA A 29 37.84 -11.12 -31.87
CA ALA A 29 38.58 -10.37 -30.85
C ALA A 29 39.99 -9.95 -31.33
N ALA A 30 40.66 -10.80 -32.11
CA ALA A 30 41.95 -10.46 -32.70
C ALA A 30 41.83 -9.38 -33.78
N GLU A 31 40.77 -9.42 -34.59
CA GLU A 31 40.45 -8.39 -35.58
C GLU A 31 40.13 -7.05 -34.91
N LEU A 32 39.32 -7.03 -33.85
CA LEU A 32 39.04 -5.84 -33.04
C LEU A 32 40.30 -5.24 -32.43
N ARG A 33 41.24 -6.07 -31.96
CA ARG A 33 42.55 -5.60 -31.48
C ARG A 33 43.39 -4.98 -32.59
N ARG A 34 43.42 -5.57 -33.79
CA ARG A 34 44.10 -4.99 -34.96
C ARG A 34 43.47 -3.67 -35.38
N GLU A 35 42.16 -3.60 -35.39
CA GLU A 35 41.42 -2.39 -35.75
C GLU A 35 41.65 -1.29 -34.71
N ALA A 36 41.60 -1.61 -33.42
CA ALA A 36 41.94 -0.68 -32.34
C ALA A 36 43.40 -0.22 -32.39
N GLN A 37 44.35 -1.07 -32.78
CA GLN A 37 45.75 -0.68 -33.00
C GLN A 37 45.93 0.19 -34.25
N LYS A 38 45.13 -0.05 -35.29
CA LYS A 38 45.16 0.70 -36.56
C LYS A 38 44.49 2.06 -36.44
N GLU A 39 43.34 2.13 -35.78
CA GLU A 39 42.58 3.36 -35.54
C GLU A 39 43.14 4.14 -34.34
N GLY A 40 43.63 3.45 -33.30
CA GLY A 40 44.23 4.08 -32.13
C GLY A 40 43.29 5.11 -31.49
N ALA A 41 43.77 6.34 -31.34
CA ALA A 41 42.98 7.45 -30.82
C ALA A 41 41.79 7.86 -31.73
N LEU A 42 41.79 7.46 -33.01
CA LEU A 42 40.66 7.70 -33.93
C LEU A 42 39.42 6.88 -33.57
N ALA A 43 39.56 5.82 -32.75
CA ALA A 43 38.40 5.08 -32.22
C ALA A 43 37.49 5.97 -31.36
N TYR A 44 38.02 7.05 -30.75
CA TYR A 44 37.23 8.04 -30.01
C TYR A 44 36.52 9.06 -30.91
N LEU A 45 36.87 9.12 -32.20
CA LEU A 45 36.16 9.93 -33.19
C LEU A 45 34.95 9.18 -33.79
N ARG A 46 34.87 7.85 -33.61
CA ARG A 46 33.60 7.15 -33.82
C ARG A 46 32.64 7.71 -32.79
N GLU A 47 31.62 8.42 -33.27
CA GLU A 47 30.58 8.97 -32.42
C GLU A 47 30.11 7.86 -31.47
N PRO A 48 30.25 8.04 -30.14
CA PRO A 48 29.67 7.10 -29.19
C PRO A 48 28.21 6.94 -29.58
N THR A 49 27.69 5.72 -29.56
CA THR A 49 26.26 5.48 -29.85
C THR A 49 25.47 6.37 -28.91
N VAL A 50 24.99 7.51 -29.44
CA VAL A 50 24.45 8.57 -28.63
C VAL A 50 23.22 7.96 -27.99
N ARG A 51 23.31 7.66 -26.70
CA ARG A 51 22.12 7.31 -25.92
C ARG A 51 21.29 8.59 -25.91
N SER A 52 20.37 8.62 -26.86
CA SER A 52 19.49 9.73 -27.17
C SER A 52 18.91 10.32 -25.89
N ARG A 53 18.73 11.65 -25.86
CA ARG A 53 17.97 12.38 -24.83
C ARG A 53 16.81 11.50 -24.35
N PRO A 54 16.63 11.33 -23.02
CA PRO A 54 15.60 10.44 -22.49
C PRO A 54 14.25 10.75 -23.16
N ASN A 55 13.63 9.70 -23.71
CA ASN A 55 12.37 9.83 -24.44
C ASN A 55 11.35 10.58 -23.55
N SER A 56 10.73 11.64 -24.07
CA SER A 56 9.76 12.45 -23.33
C SER A 56 8.62 11.61 -22.76
N ARG A 57 8.26 10.50 -23.42
CA ARG A 57 7.30 9.49 -22.92
C ARG A 57 7.79 8.80 -21.66
N PHE A 58 9.05 8.38 -21.63
CA PHE A 58 9.67 7.76 -20.46
C PHE A 58 9.71 8.74 -19.29
N LEU A 59 10.17 9.97 -19.50
CA LEU A 59 10.20 10.99 -18.45
C LEU A 59 8.80 11.26 -17.87
N THR A 60 7.80 11.40 -18.75
CA THR A 60 6.41 11.60 -18.33
C THR A 60 5.89 10.40 -17.53
N ALA A 61 6.19 9.17 -17.96
CA ALA A 61 5.77 7.96 -17.27
C ALA A 61 6.40 7.86 -15.87
N THR A 62 7.69 8.16 -15.75
CA THR A 62 8.41 8.16 -14.47
C THR A 62 7.84 9.20 -13.51
N VAL A 63 7.61 10.43 -13.97
CA VAL A 63 6.99 11.48 -13.13
C VAL A 63 5.60 11.06 -12.67
N ARG A 64 4.78 10.50 -13.56
CA ARG A 64 3.44 9.99 -13.20
C ARG A 64 3.49 8.86 -12.17
N GLY A 65 4.44 7.93 -12.31
CA GLY A 65 4.62 6.83 -11.37
C GLY A 65 4.97 7.30 -9.97
N VAL A 66 5.91 8.24 -9.85
CA VAL A 66 6.27 8.84 -8.56
C VAL A 66 5.08 9.57 -7.94
N GLN A 67 4.34 10.35 -8.72
CA GLN A 67 3.14 11.05 -8.23
C GLN A 67 2.06 10.09 -7.73
N GLN A 68 1.86 8.94 -8.42
CA GLN A 68 0.92 7.91 -7.97
C GLN A 68 1.38 7.28 -6.65
N ALA A 69 2.66 6.92 -6.53
CA ALA A 69 3.21 6.35 -5.32
C ALA A 69 3.07 7.30 -4.12
N ASN A 70 3.36 8.58 -4.32
CA ASN A 70 3.22 9.60 -3.26
C ASN A 70 1.77 9.72 -2.78
N ARG A 71 0.79 9.77 -3.71
CA ARG A 71 -0.63 9.80 -3.34
C ARG A 71 -1.06 8.58 -2.53
N VAL A 72 -0.56 7.39 -2.87
CA VAL A 72 -0.87 6.16 -2.12
C VAL A 72 -0.30 6.23 -0.70
N VAL A 73 0.92 6.77 -0.54
CA VAL A 73 1.54 6.97 0.79
C VAL A 73 0.73 7.96 1.63
N GLU A 74 0.36 9.10 1.08
CA GLU A 74 -0.47 10.11 1.77
C GLU A 74 -1.81 9.52 2.24
N VAL A 75 -2.49 8.77 1.36
CA VAL A 75 -3.75 8.09 1.71
C VAL A 75 -3.53 7.07 2.81
N ASN A 76 -2.47 6.25 2.75
CA ASN A 76 -2.16 5.29 3.81
C ASN A 76 -1.88 5.95 5.16
N GLU A 77 -1.20 7.10 5.17
CA GLU A 77 -1.00 7.89 6.39
C GLU A 77 -2.32 8.40 6.95
N MET A 78 -3.23 8.90 6.09
CA MET A 78 -4.57 9.32 6.48
C MET A 78 -5.39 8.17 7.10
N TRP A 79 -5.34 6.98 6.50
CA TRP A 79 -6.02 5.79 7.05
C TRP A 79 -5.46 5.40 8.43
N ARG A 80 -4.13 5.41 8.60
CA ARG A 80 -3.49 5.11 9.90
C ARG A 80 -3.87 6.13 10.98
N LEU A 81 -3.89 7.41 10.64
CA LEU A 81 -4.33 8.46 11.57
C LEU A 81 -5.79 8.26 11.97
N ARG A 82 -6.65 7.92 11.00
CA ARG A 82 -8.07 7.67 11.25
C ARG A 82 -8.28 6.45 12.14
N GLU A 83 -7.59 5.35 11.87
CA GLU A 83 -7.65 4.12 12.67
C GLU A 83 -7.25 4.39 14.13
N LYS A 84 -6.14 5.11 14.33
CA LYS A 84 -5.69 5.52 15.67
C LYS A 84 -6.71 6.41 16.38
N GLN A 85 -7.34 7.34 15.67
CA GLN A 85 -8.39 8.19 16.24
C GLN A 85 -9.59 7.35 16.69
N ILE A 86 -10.04 6.41 15.86
CA ILE A 86 -11.15 5.50 16.19
C ILE A 86 -10.79 4.64 17.41
N GLU A 87 -9.56 4.13 17.50
CA GLU A 87 -9.09 3.36 18.66
C GLU A 87 -9.18 4.18 19.96
N LEU A 88 -8.74 5.43 19.94
CA LEU A 88 -8.84 6.33 21.10
C LEU A 88 -10.30 6.63 21.46
N ASP A 89 -11.15 6.91 20.47
CA ASP A 89 -12.57 7.17 20.68
C ASP A 89 -13.28 5.94 21.26
N ASN A 90 -12.93 4.74 20.81
CA ASN A 90 -13.42 3.47 21.35
C ASN A 90 -12.96 3.27 22.79
N ARG A 91 -11.67 3.49 23.11
CA ARG A 91 -11.16 3.42 24.48
C ARG A 91 -11.85 4.42 25.40
N ILE A 92 -12.10 5.64 24.93
CA ILE A 92 -12.84 6.66 25.69
C ILE A 92 -14.29 6.20 25.90
N ARG A 93 -14.96 5.70 24.85
CA ARG A 93 -16.34 5.19 24.92
C ARG A 93 -16.44 4.02 25.91
N GLU A 94 -15.53 3.05 25.83
CA GLU A 94 -15.46 1.93 26.78
C GLU A 94 -15.21 2.40 28.21
N SER A 95 -14.32 3.37 28.42
CA SER A 95 -14.08 3.92 29.77
C SER A 95 -15.30 4.63 30.34
N ARG A 96 -16.07 5.35 29.51
CA ARG A 96 -17.35 5.96 29.90
C ARG A 96 -18.41 4.91 30.20
N PHE A 97 -18.45 3.82 29.42
CA PHE A 97 -19.37 2.71 29.63
C PHE A 97 -19.10 2.01 30.97
N ARG A 98 -17.84 1.66 31.27
CA ARG A 98 -17.46 1.05 32.56
C ARG A 98 -17.78 1.95 33.77
N ARG A 99 -17.55 3.26 33.65
CA ARG A 99 -17.94 4.21 34.72
C ARG A 99 -19.45 4.27 34.93
N ARG A 100 -20.23 4.21 33.84
CA ARG A 100 -21.70 4.18 33.91
C ARG A 100 -22.23 2.90 34.55
N ASP A 101 -21.56 1.78 34.34
CA ASP A 101 -21.93 0.49 34.96
C ASP A 101 -21.72 0.53 36.48
N THR A 102 -20.58 1.08 36.94
CA THR A 102 -20.34 1.26 38.39
C THR A 102 -21.29 2.24 39.07
N THR A 103 -21.76 3.28 38.36
CA THR A 103 -22.78 4.18 38.90
C THR A 103 -24.17 3.56 38.86
N LEU A 104 -24.54 2.76 37.84
CA LEU A 104 -25.81 2.02 37.83
C LEU A 104 -25.87 0.96 38.94
N GLU A 105 -24.76 0.27 39.21
CA GLU A 105 -24.67 -0.71 40.29
C GLU A 105 -24.70 -0.04 41.68
N SER A 106 -24.04 1.12 41.83
CA SER A 106 -24.10 1.93 43.05
C SER A 106 -25.48 2.59 43.26
N CYS A 107 -26.17 2.99 42.19
CA CYS A 107 -27.54 3.50 42.23
C CYS A 107 -28.56 2.40 42.55
N ARG A 108 -28.38 1.16 42.03
CA ARG A 108 -29.20 0.00 42.42
C ARG A 108 -29.05 -0.36 43.90
N ASN A 109 -27.82 -0.32 44.43
CA ASN A 109 -27.58 -0.56 45.86
C ASN A 109 -28.12 0.56 46.76
N ARG A 110 -28.19 1.80 46.25
CA ARG A 110 -28.78 2.94 46.96
C ARG A 110 -30.31 2.93 46.90
N MET A 111 -30.92 2.51 45.79
CA MET A 111 -32.38 2.33 45.66
C MET A 111 -32.93 1.21 46.54
N ASN A 112 -32.16 0.15 46.82
CA ASN A 112 -32.53 -0.86 47.83
C ASN A 112 -32.52 -0.33 49.28
N ARG A 113 -32.02 0.90 49.52
CA ARG A 113 -31.97 1.54 50.84
C ARG A 113 -32.81 2.81 50.94
N SER A 114 -33.45 3.26 49.87
CA SER A 114 -34.20 4.52 49.85
C SER A 114 -35.44 4.37 49.01
N HIS A 115 -36.53 4.01 49.68
CA HIS A 115 -37.88 4.21 49.20
C HIS A 115 -38.18 5.72 49.13
N GLU A 116 -38.97 6.13 48.14
CA GLU A 116 -39.62 7.45 47.96
C GLU A 116 -38.80 8.60 47.33
N ILE A 117 -38.60 8.59 45.99
CA ILE A 117 -38.59 9.82 45.16
C ILE A 117 -39.22 9.50 43.79
N ASP A 118 -40.17 10.34 43.34
CA ASP A 118 -40.99 10.19 42.13
C ASP A 118 -40.22 9.93 40.83
N ALA A 119 -40.59 8.83 40.16
CA ALA A 119 -39.90 8.23 39.01
C ALA A 119 -40.10 8.94 37.65
N THR A 120 -40.91 10.00 37.59
CA THR A 120 -41.34 10.63 36.32
C THR A 120 -40.35 11.66 35.78
N THR A 121 -39.57 12.31 36.64
CA THR A 121 -38.63 13.39 36.24
C THR A 121 -37.31 12.84 35.68
N ALA A 122 -36.79 11.74 36.24
CA ALA A 122 -35.50 11.17 35.85
C ALA A 122 -35.52 10.50 34.46
N GLN A 123 -36.66 9.99 34.01
CA GLN A 123 -36.79 9.37 32.68
C GLN A 123 -36.74 10.39 31.53
N ASN A 124 -37.15 11.64 31.78
CA ASN A 124 -37.17 12.70 30.78
C ASN A 124 -35.78 13.27 30.46
N GLU A 125 -34.87 13.34 31.43
CA GLU A 125 -33.49 13.78 31.20
C GLU A 125 -32.66 12.76 30.43
N PHE A 126 -32.86 11.45 30.69
CA PHE A 126 -32.09 10.40 30.02
C PHE A 126 -32.42 10.30 28.53
N ARG A 127 -33.71 10.44 28.14
CA ARG A 127 -34.13 10.45 26.73
C ARG A 127 -33.53 11.63 25.94
N ARG A 128 -33.47 12.82 26.54
CA ARG A 128 -32.93 14.03 25.87
C ARG A 128 -31.44 13.91 25.52
N ILE A 129 -30.65 13.18 26.31
CA ILE A 129 -29.20 13.06 26.11
C ILE A 129 -28.87 12.04 25.00
N GLU A 130 -29.75 11.08 24.75
CA GLU A 130 -29.57 10.01 23.75
C GLU A 130 -29.92 10.47 22.32
N GLU A 131 -30.78 11.49 22.19
CA GLU A 131 -31.17 12.06 20.89
C GLU A 131 -30.11 13.02 20.31
N GLY A 132 -29.29 13.66 21.14
CA GLY A 132 -28.29 14.65 20.70
C GLY A 132 -26.96 14.09 20.18
N ASN A 133 -26.73 12.77 20.23
CA ASN A 133 -25.48 12.11 19.81
C ASN A 133 -25.63 11.19 18.59
N LYS A 134 -26.70 11.34 17.81
CA LYS A 134 -26.87 10.60 16.56
C LYS A 134 -26.19 11.41 15.45
N GLY A 135 -24.95 11.05 15.12
CA GLY A 135 -24.34 11.47 13.85
C GLY A 135 -25.21 11.02 12.67
N LEU A 136 -25.05 11.69 11.52
CA LEU A 136 -25.76 11.35 10.28
C LEU A 136 -25.62 9.84 10.01
N ARG A 137 -26.73 9.18 9.72
CA ARG A 137 -26.72 7.74 9.42
C ARG A 137 -26.06 7.54 8.06
N ASP A 138 -25.38 6.41 7.88
CA ASP A 138 -24.77 6.04 6.59
C ASP A 138 -25.80 6.11 5.45
N ASP A 139 -27.07 5.83 5.75
CA ASP A 139 -28.22 5.96 4.84
C ASP A 139 -28.42 7.41 4.31
N GLU A 140 -28.23 8.42 5.16
CA GLU A 140 -28.38 9.84 4.79
C GLU A 140 -27.19 10.33 3.95
N VAL A 141 -26.00 9.76 4.20
CA VAL A 141 -24.79 10.06 3.42
C VAL A 141 -24.88 9.44 2.02
N GLU A 142 -25.41 8.21 1.92
CA GLU A 142 -25.67 7.51 0.66
C GLU A 142 -26.66 8.29 -0.22
N GLU A 143 -27.75 8.80 0.35
CA GLU A 143 -28.76 9.60 -0.36
C GLU A 143 -28.17 10.93 -0.88
N PHE A 144 -27.33 11.60 -0.10
CA PHE A 144 -26.64 12.82 -0.51
C PHE A 144 -25.66 12.59 -1.68
N LEU A 145 -24.96 11.46 -1.69
CA LEU A 145 -24.05 11.10 -2.78
C LEU A 145 -24.78 10.75 -4.08
N GLN A 146 -25.97 10.15 -3.96
CA GLN A 146 -26.81 9.80 -5.11
C GLN A 146 -27.55 11.01 -5.71
N SER A 147 -27.69 12.09 -4.95
CA SER A 147 -28.41 13.32 -5.35
C SER A 147 -27.55 14.33 -6.13
N ARG A 148 -26.31 13.99 -6.49
CA ARG A 148 -25.34 14.88 -7.15
C ARG A 148 -24.94 14.37 -8.53
#